data_AF-A0A1G5Y622-F1
#
_entry.id   AF-A0A1G5Y622-F1
#
_cell.length_a   1.000
_cell.length_b   1.000
_cell.length_c   1.000
_cell.angle_alpha   90.00
_cell.angle_beta   90.00
_cell.angle_gamma   90.00
#
_symmetry.space_group_name_H-M   'P 1'
#
loop_
_entity.id
_entity.type
_entity.pdbx_description
1 polymer ?
#
loop_
_entity_poly.entity_id
_entity_poly.type
_entity_poly.pdbx_seq_one_letter_code
_entity_poly.pdbx_strand_id
1 'polypeptide(L)'
;MADYYQIKPWSEKHWEIVGIMFDQLDQINQHSITTSVFWDLYNTKIRPLDEMMIQVSKSVNGTFSYDYSVFDKYVEMAHSKGITKQISVHNLFPWNSFLFYFDEATSTIQSIHNQPGTPEYQSFWKPFLLDFFKHLIEKGWMEMTVLFVDERDPNVTLELAKWVKSISPSFKMGFAGDFYPFLSEWMEDYSMPVNVVVDPGEMDKRILSSKKTSLYTSCFERPNQPNVLLTSDLRDIFFITQLSKAKGYDGML
;
A
#
# COMPACT_ATOMS: atom_id res chain seq x y z
N MET A 1 -12.83 -3.66 10.72
CA MET A 1 -13.49 -4.97 10.90
C MET A 1 -13.52 -5.40 12.37
N ALA A 2 -12.38 -5.67 13.00
CA ALA A 2 -12.29 -6.08 14.41
C ALA A 2 -13.06 -5.15 15.38
N ASP A 3 -12.85 -3.84 15.29
CA ASP A 3 -13.54 -2.86 16.14
C ASP A 3 -15.08 -2.90 15.98
N TYR A 4 -15.58 -3.02 14.73
CA TYR A 4 -17.02 -3.04 14.44
C TYR A 4 -17.70 -4.27 15.08
N TYR A 5 -17.07 -5.44 14.95
CA TYR A 5 -17.56 -6.68 15.54
C TYR A 5 -17.17 -6.84 17.03
N GLN A 6 -16.44 -5.88 17.61
CA GLN A 6 -15.95 -5.91 18.99
C GLN A 6 -15.16 -7.18 19.33
N ILE A 7 -14.32 -7.63 18.40
CA ILE A 7 -13.46 -8.82 18.56
C ILE A 7 -11.99 -8.41 18.62
N LYS A 8 -11.18 -9.23 19.31
CA LYS A 8 -9.72 -9.00 19.35
C LYS A 8 -9.13 -9.12 17.93
N PRO A 9 -8.33 -8.15 17.46
CA PRO A 9 -7.58 -8.31 16.21
C PRO A 9 -6.77 -9.61 16.21
N TRP A 10 -6.74 -10.26 15.05
CA TRP A 10 -6.03 -11.53 14.80
C TRP A 10 -6.47 -12.75 15.62
N SER A 11 -7.56 -12.63 16.39
CA SER A 11 -8.25 -13.80 16.96
C SER A 11 -8.78 -14.73 15.87
N GLU A 12 -9.08 -15.98 16.24
CA GLU A 12 -9.71 -16.95 15.33
C GLU A 12 -10.97 -16.35 14.66
N LYS A 13 -11.82 -15.69 15.45
CA LYS A 13 -13.01 -15.02 14.92
C LYS A 13 -12.68 -13.91 13.92
N HIS A 14 -11.59 -13.17 14.14
CA HIS A 14 -11.16 -12.15 13.18
C HIS A 14 -10.70 -12.79 11.87
N TRP A 15 -9.94 -13.89 11.94
CA TRP A 15 -9.48 -14.61 10.75
C TRP A 15 -10.63 -15.21 9.94
N GLU A 16 -11.70 -15.69 10.57
CA GLU A 16 -12.91 -16.11 9.86
C GLU A 16 -13.50 -14.98 9.00
N ILE A 17 -13.62 -13.78 9.58
CA ILE A 17 -14.22 -12.64 8.88
C ILE A 17 -13.27 -12.10 7.79
N VAL A 18 -11.95 -12.12 8.03
CA VAL A 18 -10.94 -11.80 7.00
C VAL A 18 -11.05 -12.78 5.83
N GLY A 19 -11.25 -14.08 6.10
CA GLY A 19 -11.48 -15.09 5.06
C GLY A 19 -12.73 -14.79 4.23
N ILE A 20 -13.85 -14.44 4.88
CA ILE A 20 -15.10 -14.03 4.20
C ILE A 20 -14.88 -12.79 3.32
N MET A 21 -14.14 -11.80 3.83
CA MET A 21 -13.80 -10.61 3.06
C MET A 21 -13.03 -10.97 1.78
N PHE A 22 -12.04 -11.86 1.87
CA PHE A 22 -11.30 -12.28 0.69
C PHE A 22 -12.14 -13.12 -0.29
N ASP A 23 -13.06 -13.96 0.20
CA ASP A 23 -14.03 -14.64 -0.67
C ASP A 23 -14.90 -13.64 -1.46
N GLN A 24 -15.32 -12.54 -0.82
CA GLN A 24 -16.10 -11.48 -1.48
C GLN A 24 -15.26 -10.66 -2.47
N LEU A 25 -13.99 -10.40 -2.14
CA LEU A 25 -13.08 -9.66 -3.00
C LEU A 25 -12.71 -10.46 -4.27
N ASP A 26 -12.55 -11.77 -4.16
CA ASP A 26 -12.32 -12.64 -5.32
C ASP A 26 -13.52 -12.60 -6.30
N GLN A 27 -14.75 -12.58 -5.79
CA GLN A 27 -15.97 -12.48 -6.62
C GLN A 27 -16.05 -11.20 -7.47
N ILE A 28 -15.30 -10.16 -7.10
CA ILE A 28 -15.23 -8.90 -7.86
C ILE A 28 -13.88 -8.71 -8.58
N ASN A 29 -13.11 -9.79 -8.78
CA ASN A 29 -11.79 -9.78 -9.42
C ASN A 29 -10.77 -8.85 -8.74
N GLN A 30 -10.74 -8.82 -7.40
CA GLN A 30 -9.68 -8.13 -6.69
C GLN A 30 -8.31 -8.72 -7.08
N HIS A 31 -7.38 -7.86 -7.47
CA HIS A 31 -6.04 -8.29 -7.88
C HIS A 31 -4.95 -8.01 -6.84
N SER A 32 -5.12 -6.98 -6.02
CA SER A 32 -4.09 -6.54 -5.06
C SER A 32 -4.50 -6.81 -3.62
N ILE A 33 -3.53 -7.24 -2.81
CA ILE A 33 -3.64 -7.36 -1.36
C ILE A 33 -3.07 -6.09 -0.74
N THR A 34 -3.92 -5.28 -0.12
CA THR A 34 -3.47 -4.13 0.66
C THR A 34 -2.92 -4.61 2.00
N THR A 35 -1.64 -4.35 2.24
CA THR A 35 -0.96 -4.63 3.50
C THR A 35 -0.37 -3.34 4.05
N SER A 36 -0.08 -3.35 5.35
CA SER A 36 0.42 -2.17 6.03
C SER A 36 1.58 -2.52 6.96
N VAL A 37 2.68 -1.78 6.90
CA VAL A 37 3.73 -1.85 7.92
C VAL A 37 3.19 -1.38 9.27
N PHE A 38 2.22 -0.45 9.26
CA PHE A 38 1.56 0.08 10.45
C PHE A 38 0.04 -0.01 10.30
N TRP A 39 -0.65 -0.48 11.35
CA TRP A 39 -2.09 -0.71 11.30
C TRP A 39 -2.90 0.53 10.92
N ASP A 40 -2.51 1.70 11.42
CA ASP A 40 -3.24 2.93 11.17
C ASP A 40 -2.52 3.80 10.12
N LEU A 41 -2.96 3.64 8.87
CA LEU A 41 -2.45 4.40 7.71
C LEU A 41 -2.64 5.92 7.87
N TYR A 42 -3.61 6.34 8.70
CA TYR A 42 -3.93 7.74 8.98
C TYR A 42 -3.57 8.17 10.40
N ASN A 43 -3.06 7.23 11.22
CA ASN A 43 -2.67 7.44 12.62
C ASN A 43 -3.72 8.17 13.46
N THR A 44 -4.98 7.76 13.28
CA THR A 44 -6.10 8.15 14.13
C THR A 44 -5.96 7.61 15.56
N LYS A 45 -5.25 6.50 15.77
CA LYS A 45 -4.85 6.03 17.11
C LYS A 45 -3.60 5.14 17.12
N ILE A 46 -2.88 5.18 18.24
CA ILE A 46 -1.82 4.22 18.57
C ILE A 46 -2.45 2.90 19.00
N ARG A 47 -1.99 1.79 18.42
CA ARG A 47 -2.44 0.43 18.71
C ARG A 47 -1.37 -0.36 19.48
N PRO A 48 -1.76 -1.35 20.30
CA PRO A 48 -0.83 -2.32 20.86
C PRO A 48 0.01 -3.02 19.78
N LEU A 49 1.21 -3.47 20.15
CA LEU A 49 2.13 -4.16 19.23
C LEU A 49 1.48 -5.41 18.61
N ASP A 50 0.76 -6.20 19.43
CA ASP A 50 0.13 -7.45 18.99
C ASP A 50 -1.07 -7.23 18.06
N GLU A 51 -1.50 -5.98 17.85
CA GLU A 51 -2.50 -5.63 16.84
C GLU A 51 -1.87 -5.19 15.51
N MET A 52 -0.55 -4.97 15.44
CA MET A 52 0.13 -4.55 14.21
C MET A 52 0.31 -5.74 13.24
N MET A 53 0.22 -5.46 11.93
CA MET A 53 0.41 -6.49 10.88
C MET A 53 1.87 -6.93 10.76
N ILE A 54 2.79 -5.97 10.88
CA ILE A 54 4.22 -6.24 11.03
C ILE A 54 4.64 -5.62 12.35
N GLN A 55 5.11 -6.46 13.28
CA GLN A 55 5.51 -5.97 14.59
C GLN A 55 6.96 -5.53 14.51
N VAL A 56 7.21 -4.25 14.78
CA VAL A 56 8.54 -3.66 14.76
C VAL A 56 8.98 -3.39 16.18
N SER A 57 10.04 -4.06 16.62
CA SER A 57 10.60 -3.89 17.95
C SER A 57 12.03 -3.37 17.87
N LYS A 58 12.40 -2.49 18.79
CA LYS A 58 13.76 -2.01 18.98
C LYS A 58 14.27 -2.54 20.31
N SER A 59 15.33 -3.33 20.24
CA SER A 59 15.94 -3.92 21.42
C SER A 59 16.80 -2.92 22.19
N VAL A 60 17.15 -3.26 23.43
CA VAL A 60 17.97 -2.43 24.33
C VAL A 60 19.34 -2.07 23.74
N ASN A 61 19.89 -2.91 22.85
CA ASN A 61 21.16 -2.65 22.17
C ASN A 61 21.02 -1.75 20.93
N GLY A 62 19.80 -1.31 20.59
CA GLY A 62 19.50 -0.44 19.46
C GLY A 62 19.20 -1.16 18.14
N THR A 63 19.24 -2.50 18.09
CA THR A 63 18.90 -3.28 16.89
C THR A 63 17.39 -3.46 16.75
N PHE A 64 16.90 -3.43 15.51
CA PHE A 64 15.50 -3.68 15.20
C PHE A 64 15.26 -5.18 14.91
N SER A 65 14.08 -5.66 15.30
CA SER A 65 13.54 -6.97 14.96
C SER A 65 12.12 -6.82 14.38
N TYR A 66 11.76 -7.76 13.53
CA TYR A 66 10.53 -7.72 12.75
C TYR A 66 9.82 -9.07 12.83
N ASP A 67 8.55 -9.07 13.23
CA ASP A 67 7.67 -10.25 13.19
C ASP A 67 6.65 -10.08 12.05
N TYR A 68 6.77 -10.93 11.05
CA TYR A 68 5.92 -10.97 9.86
C TYR A 68 4.78 -12.00 9.96
N SER A 69 4.59 -12.69 11.08
CA SER A 69 3.63 -13.80 11.21
C SER A 69 2.19 -13.43 10.83
N VAL A 70 1.73 -12.23 11.23
CA VAL A 70 0.40 -11.73 10.87
C VAL A 70 0.32 -11.34 9.40
N PHE A 71 1.34 -10.64 8.88
CA PHE A 71 1.49 -10.31 7.47
C PHE A 71 1.43 -11.57 6.59
N ASP A 72 2.20 -12.59 6.94
CA ASP A 72 2.28 -13.86 6.24
C ASP A 72 0.93 -14.55 6.18
N LYS A 73 0.28 -14.72 7.34
CA LYS A 73 -1.03 -15.36 7.43
C LYS A 73 -2.10 -14.59 6.64
N TYR A 74 -2.01 -13.26 6.59
CA TYR A 74 -2.93 -12.42 5.83
C TYR A 74 -2.74 -12.58 4.31
N VAL A 75 -1.49 -12.56 3.84
CA VAL A 75 -1.16 -12.78 2.43
C VAL A 75 -1.49 -14.21 2.00
N GLU A 76 -1.17 -15.20 2.81
CA GLU A 76 -1.50 -16.62 2.55
C GLU A 76 -3.01 -16.85 2.49
N MET A 77 -3.77 -16.19 3.38
CA MET A 77 -5.23 -16.23 3.32
C MET A 77 -5.74 -15.69 1.98
N ALA A 78 -5.27 -14.50 1.55
CA ALA A 78 -5.65 -13.93 0.27
C ALA A 78 -5.28 -14.83 -0.92
N HIS A 79 -4.06 -15.40 -0.90
CA HIS A 79 -3.61 -16.34 -1.92
C HIS A 79 -4.49 -17.59 -1.98
N SER A 80 -4.90 -18.14 -0.83
CA SER A 80 -5.80 -19.28 -0.76
C SER A 80 -7.18 -19.01 -1.38
N LYS A 81 -7.54 -17.71 -1.52
CA LYS A 81 -8.78 -17.24 -2.13
C LYS A 81 -8.61 -16.72 -3.57
N GLY A 82 -7.44 -16.90 -4.19
CA GLY A 82 -7.21 -16.54 -5.60
C GLY A 82 -6.65 -15.13 -5.85
N ILE A 83 -6.50 -14.30 -4.81
CA ILE A 83 -5.97 -12.93 -4.95
C ILE A 83 -4.44 -12.99 -4.84
N THR A 84 -3.76 -13.21 -5.97
CA THR A 84 -2.30 -13.50 -5.98
C THR A 84 -1.47 -12.56 -6.86
N LYS A 85 -2.05 -11.50 -7.44
CA LYS A 85 -1.33 -10.72 -8.47
C LYS A 85 -0.39 -9.68 -7.89
N GLN A 86 -0.72 -9.08 -6.75
CA GLN A 86 0.05 -8.00 -6.16
C GLN A 86 -0.13 -7.93 -4.65
N ILE A 87 0.95 -7.60 -3.94
CA ILE A 87 0.95 -7.18 -2.53
C ILE A 87 1.30 -5.70 -2.51
N SER A 88 0.31 -4.84 -2.25
CA SER A 88 0.52 -3.39 -2.09
C SER A 88 0.86 -3.09 -0.63
N VAL A 89 2.12 -2.75 -0.36
CA VAL A 89 2.61 -2.46 0.99
C VAL A 89 2.56 -0.95 1.23
N HIS A 90 1.75 -0.55 2.21
CA HIS A 90 1.59 0.82 2.66
C HIS A 90 2.23 1.01 4.05
N ASN A 91 2.71 2.17 4.47
CA ASN A 91 3.06 3.37 3.73
C ASN A 91 4.47 3.78 4.17
N LEU A 92 5.42 3.85 3.23
CA LEU A 92 6.75 4.40 3.49
C LEU A 92 6.70 5.93 3.69
N PHE A 93 5.64 6.59 3.20
CA PHE A 93 5.43 8.04 3.32
C PHE A 93 3.94 8.35 3.63
N PRO A 94 3.50 8.14 4.89
CA PRO A 94 2.12 8.35 5.31
C PRO A 94 1.78 9.84 5.49
N TRP A 95 0.48 10.16 5.51
CA TRP A 95 -0.04 11.52 5.67
C TRP A 95 0.27 12.17 7.03
N ASN A 96 0.27 11.38 8.09
CA ASN A 96 0.48 11.85 9.47
C ASN A 96 1.96 12.01 9.85
N SER A 97 2.90 11.68 8.96
CA SER A 97 4.35 11.76 9.19
C SER A 97 4.85 11.10 10.48
N PHE A 98 4.20 10.07 11.01
CA PHE A 98 4.70 9.32 12.18
C PHE A 98 4.68 7.81 11.95
N LEU A 99 5.68 7.12 12.51
CA LEU A 99 5.72 5.65 12.60
C LEU A 99 5.78 5.21 14.04
N PHE A 100 5.40 3.95 14.28
CA PHE A 100 5.38 3.34 15.59
C PHE A 100 6.30 2.13 15.66
N TYR A 101 6.96 1.96 16.79
CA TYR A 101 7.69 0.74 17.11
C TYR A 101 7.62 0.49 18.60
N PHE A 102 7.74 -0.77 19.00
CA PHE A 102 7.89 -1.13 20.40
C PHE A 102 9.34 -0.95 20.83
N ASP A 103 9.57 -0.15 21.86
CA ASP A 103 10.89 0.04 22.43
C ASP A 103 11.06 -0.82 23.68
N GLU A 104 11.91 -1.84 23.62
CA GLU A 104 12.13 -2.77 24.74
C GLU A 104 12.72 -2.06 25.97
N ALA A 105 13.52 -1.00 25.76
CA ALA A 105 14.14 -0.25 26.84
C ALA A 105 13.11 0.46 27.73
N THR A 106 12.01 0.96 27.14
CA THR A 106 10.92 1.62 27.86
C THR A 106 9.69 0.74 28.02
N SER A 107 9.63 -0.42 27.35
CA SER A 107 8.46 -1.30 27.28
C SER A 107 7.18 -0.59 26.82
N THR A 108 7.32 0.38 25.91
CA THR A 108 6.19 1.17 25.39
C THR A 108 6.29 1.36 23.87
N ILE A 109 5.16 1.68 23.25
CA ILE A 109 5.14 2.08 21.84
C ILE A 109 5.67 3.51 21.74
N GLN A 110 6.73 3.68 20.96
CA GLN A 110 7.33 4.97 20.65
C GLN A 110 6.94 5.39 19.23
N SER A 111 6.99 6.71 18.98
CA SER A 111 6.79 7.26 17.64
C SER A 111 8.03 7.99 17.12
N ILE A 112 8.28 7.87 15.82
CA ILE A 112 9.33 8.62 15.13
C ILE A 112 8.73 9.42 13.97
N HIS A 113 9.23 10.64 13.75
CA HIS A 113 8.82 11.45 12.62
C HIS A 113 9.28 10.79 11.31
N ASN A 114 8.35 10.57 10.40
CA ASN A 114 8.51 9.82 9.17
C ASN A 114 8.64 10.74 7.95
N GLN A 115 9.79 11.41 7.83
CA GLN A 115 10.06 12.30 6.72
C GLN A 115 11.12 11.70 5.78
N PRO A 116 10.73 11.29 4.55
CA PRO A 116 11.71 10.83 3.57
C PRO A 116 12.82 11.86 3.34
N GLY A 117 14.04 11.36 3.22
CA GLY A 117 15.24 12.18 3.00
C GLY A 117 16.01 12.57 4.26
N THR A 118 15.47 12.36 5.47
CA THR A 118 16.21 12.66 6.71
C THR A 118 17.04 11.46 7.21
N PRO A 119 18.13 11.68 7.98
CA PRO A 119 18.90 10.60 8.58
C PRO A 119 18.09 9.69 9.51
N GLU A 120 17.13 10.25 10.25
CA GLU A 120 16.26 9.51 11.17
C GLU A 120 15.37 8.52 10.40
N TYR A 121 14.78 8.98 9.29
CA TYR A 121 14.00 8.14 8.38
C TYR A 121 14.82 6.98 7.84
N GLN A 122 16.03 7.27 7.31
CA GLN A 122 16.88 6.25 6.72
C GLN A 122 17.37 5.23 7.76
N SER A 123 17.65 5.68 8.98
CA SER A 123 18.10 4.82 10.08
C SER A 123 17.03 3.81 10.52
N PHE A 124 15.76 4.18 10.39
CA PHE A 124 14.63 3.29 10.66
C PHE A 124 14.34 2.36 9.47
N TRP A 125 14.17 2.93 8.28
CA TRP A 125 13.66 2.19 7.12
C TRP A 125 14.68 1.33 6.41
N LYS A 126 15.96 1.72 6.38
CA LYS A 126 16.99 0.93 5.70
C LYS A 126 17.12 -0.49 6.26
N PRO A 127 17.26 -0.70 7.59
CA PRO A 127 17.31 -2.07 8.14
C PRO A 127 16.00 -2.82 7.88
N PHE A 128 14.85 -2.16 8.00
CA PHE A 128 13.54 -2.78 7.69
C PHE A 128 13.46 -3.26 6.25
N LEU A 129 13.80 -2.41 5.28
CA LEU A 129 13.71 -2.76 3.85
C LEU A 129 14.69 -3.87 3.47
N LEU A 130 15.88 -3.91 4.08
CA LEU A 130 16.84 -5.00 3.87
C LEU A 130 16.33 -6.32 4.45
N ASP A 131 15.71 -6.30 5.62
CA ASP A 131 15.15 -7.50 6.24
C ASP A 131 13.89 -7.99 5.51
N PHE A 132 12.97 -7.07 5.23
CA PHE A 132 11.76 -7.35 4.49
C PHE A 132 12.04 -7.85 3.07
N PHE A 133 13.07 -7.33 2.41
CA PHE A 133 13.53 -7.87 1.12
C PHE A 133 13.91 -9.36 1.23
N LYS A 134 14.67 -9.75 2.26
CA LYS A 134 15.05 -11.17 2.47
C LYS A 134 13.81 -12.01 2.75
N HIS A 135 12.93 -11.54 3.63
CA HIS A 135 11.67 -12.21 3.95
C HIS A 135 10.83 -12.45 2.69
N LEU A 136 10.63 -11.42 1.86
CA LEU A 136 9.87 -11.54 0.61
C LEU A 136 10.54 -12.49 -0.40
N ILE A 137 11.87 -12.56 -0.45
CA ILE A 137 12.58 -13.53 -1.29
C ILE A 137 12.36 -14.96 -0.78
N GLU A 138 12.47 -15.17 0.53
CA GLU A 138 12.24 -16.48 1.17
C GLU A 138 10.81 -16.99 0.95
N LYS A 139 9.83 -16.08 0.98
CA LYS A 139 8.42 -16.39 0.68
C LYS A 139 8.11 -16.50 -0.82
N GLY A 140 9.02 -16.07 -1.69
CA GLY A 140 8.79 -15.99 -3.14
C GLY A 140 7.80 -14.88 -3.56
N TRP A 141 7.63 -13.85 -2.72
CA TRP A 141 6.67 -12.76 -2.90
C TRP A 141 7.28 -11.45 -3.41
N MET A 142 8.61 -11.38 -3.53
CA MET A 142 9.30 -10.15 -3.92
C MET A 142 8.80 -9.58 -5.26
N GLU A 143 8.60 -10.43 -6.26
CA GLU A 143 8.17 -9.99 -7.60
C GLU A 143 6.75 -9.41 -7.64
N MET A 144 5.87 -9.77 -6.70
CA MET A 144 4.51 -9.24 -6.64
C MET A 144 4.37 -8.10 -5.63
N THR A 145 5.43 -7.75 -4.92
CA THR A 145 5.39 -6.70 -3.89
C THR A 145 5.61 -5.33 -4.51
N VAL A 146 4.71 -4.39 -4.21
CA VAL A 146 4.78 -2.98 -4.62
C VAL A 146 4.71 -2.11 -3.38
N LEU A 147 5.72 -1.26 -3.16
CA LEU A 147 5.71 -0.27 -2.08
C LEU A 147 4.94 0.97 -2.55
N PHE A 148 3.79 1.22 -1.95
CA PHE A 148 2.82 2.18 -2.47
C PHE A 148 2.86 3.51 -1.71
N VAL A 149 2.74 4.63 -2.43
CA VAL A 149 2.69 5.99 -1.88
C VAL A 149 1.39 6.66 -2.29
N ASP A 150 0.71 7.25 -1.31
CA ASP A 150 -0.63 7.82 -1.45
C ASP A 150 -0.58 9.35 -1.47
N GLU A 151 -0.73 9.96 -2.66
CA GLU A 151 -0.98 11.39 -2.89
C GLU A 151 0.01 12.34 -2.18
N ARG A 152 1.27 11.92 -2.05
CA ARG A 152 2.33 12.74 -1.43
C ARG A 152 3.06 13.60 -2.46
N ASP A 153 3.86 14.55 -1.96
CA ASP A 153 4.68 15.42 -2.80
C ASP A 153 5.48 14.58 -3.83
N PRO A 154 5.34 14.86 -5.14
CA PRO A 154 5.90 14.01 -6.17
C PRO A 154 7.42 14.11 -6.26
N ASN A 155 8.03 15.22 -5.84
CA ASN A 155 9.50 15.36 -5.79
C ASN A 155 10.06 14.53 -4.63
N VAL A 156 9.44 14.59 -3.46
CA VAL A 156 9.84 13.75 -2.32
C VAL A 156 9.61 12.27 -2.61
N THR A 157 8.51 11.94 -3.30
CA THR A 157 8.20 10.57 -3.74
C THR A 157 9.23 10.04 -4.74
N LEU A 158 9.70 10.87 -5.67
CA LEU A 158 10.76 10.52 -6.60
C LEU A 158 12.07 10.19 -5.85
N GLU A 159 12.48 11.05 -4.91
CA GLU A 159 13.70 10.82 -4.14
C GLU A 159 13.58 9.59 -3.23
N LEU A 160 12.39 9.34 -2.68
CA LEU A 160 12.09 8.10 -1.96
C LEU A 160 12.24 6.88 -2.87
N ALA A 161 11.67 6.89 -4.08
CA ALA A 161 11.77 5.79 -5.03
C ALA A 161 13.23 5.50 -5.44
N LYS A 162 14.02 6.55 -5.71
CA LYS A 162 15.46 6.44 -5.98
C LYS A 162 16.20 5.80 -4.81
N TRP A 163 15.92 6.27 -3.60
CA TRP A 163 16.56 5.75 -2.39
C TRP A 163 16.19 4.28 -2.12
N VAL A 164 14.92 3.90 -2.23
CA VAL A 164 14.46 2.51 -2.13
C VAL A 164 15.16 1.62 -3.17
N LYS A 165 15.18 2.04 -4.44
CA LYS A 165 15.85 1.26 -5.51
C LYS A 165 17.37 1.19 -5.34
N SER A 166 17.99 2.15 -4.63
CA SER A 166 19.40 2.10 -4.23
C SER A 166 19.69 1.05 -3.14
N ILE A 167 18.70 0.71 -2.32
CA ILE A 167 18.79 -0.38 -1.34
C ILE A 167 18.65 -1.73 -2.04
N SER A 168 17.64 -1.87 -2.90
CA SER A 168 17.48 -3.03 -3.79
C SER A 168 16.72 -2.64 -5.05
N PRO A 169 17.28 -2.85 -6.25
CA PRO A 169 16.61 -2.49 -7.51
C PRO A 169 15.36 -3.34 -7.79
N SER A 170 15.20 -4.48 -7.09
CA SER A 170 14.03 -5.35 -7.20
C SER A 170 12.76 -4.75 -6.59
N PHE A 171 12.87 -3.74 -5.72
CA PHE A 171 11.68 -3.08 -5.18
C PHE A 171 10.92 -2.35 -6.29
N LYS A 172 9.63 -2.66 -6.38
CA LYS A 172 8.66 -1.96 -7.22
C LYS A 172 7.98 -0.88 -6.39
N MET A 173 7.74 0.27 -7.01
CA MET A 173 7.08 1.42 -6.39
C MET A 173 5.71 1.63 -7.04
N GLY A 174 4.75 2.03 -6.22
CA GLY A 174 3.40 2.40 -6.64
C GLY A 174 3.05 3.82 -6.20
N PHE A 175 2.24 4.51 -7.00
CA PHE A 175 1.75 5.84 -6.65
C PHE A 175 0.27 6.00 -6.99
N ALA A 176 -0.52 6.56 -6.07
CA ALA A 176 -1.85 7.09 -6.35
C ALA A 176 -1.80 8.62 -6.28
N GLY A 177 -2.27 9.30 -7.33
CA GLY A 177 -2.34 10.75 -7.36
C GLY A 177 -2.41 11.32 -8.77
N ASP A 178 -2.21 12.64 -8.88
CA ASP A 178 -2.11 13.32 -10.18
C ASP A 178 -0.93 12.78 -11.00
N PHE A 179 -0.98 12.95 -12.32
CA PHE A 179 0.02 12.36 -13.21
C PHE A 179 1.24 13.28 -13.41
N TYR A 180 2.42 12.77 -13.02
CA TYR A 180 3.70 13.46 -13.21
C TYR A 180 4.62 12.63 -14.14
N PRO A 181 4.94 13.10 -15.35
CA PRO A 181 5.79 12.36 -16.30
C PRO A 181 7.14 11.94 -15.72
N PHE A 182 7.80 12.82 -14.95
CA PHE A 182 9.09 12.54 -14.31
C PHE A 182 9.00 11.45 -13.23
N LEU A 183 7.82 11.25 -12.63
CA LEU A 183 7.59 10.24 -11.60
C LEU A 183 7.18 8.90 -12.21
N SER A 184 6.46 8.92 -13.33
CA SER A 184 5.95 7.73 -14.04
C SER A 184 7.04 6.70 -14.37
N GLU A 185 8.26 7.17 -14.67
CA GLU A 185 9.41 6.29 -14.93
C GLU A 185 9.78 5.43 -13.71
N TRP A 186 9.48 5.89 -12.50
CA TRP A 186 9.88 5.25 -11.25
C TRP A 186 8.78 4.40 -10.63
N MET A 187 7.57 4.40 -11.19
CA MET A 187 6.38 3.73 -10.65
C MET A 187 5.92 2.60 -11.57
N GLU A 188 6.07 1.37 -11.10
CA GLU A 188 5.57 0.16 -11.75
C GLU A 188 4.05 0.06 -11.69
N ASP A 189 3.41 0.60 -10.66
CA ASP A 189 1.95 0.74 -10.55
C ASP A 189 1.57 2.21 -10.34
N TYR A 190 0.68 2.75 -11.17
CA TYR A 190 0.27 4.15 -11.09
C TYR A 190 -1.25 4.23 -11.19
N SER A 191 -1.88 4.74 -10.15
CA SER A 191 -3.32 5.00 -10.13
C SER A 191 -3.59 6.50 -10.13
N MET A 192 -4.55 6.94 -10.93
CA MET A 192 -4.85 8.36 -11.09
C MET A 192 -6.33 8.67 -10.86
N PRO A 193 -6.67 9.87 -10.38
CA PRO A 193 -8.06 10.30 -10.33
C PRO A 193 -8.72 10.21 -11.70
N VAL A 194 -10.01 9.82 -11.72
CA VAL A 194 -10.78 9.61 -12.96
C VAL A 194 -10.78 10.82 -13.91
N ASN A 195 -10.68 12.02 -13.36
CA ASN A 195 -10.66 13.29 -14.08
C ASN A 195 -9.28 13.69 -14.64
N VAL A 196 -8.21 12.94 -14.35
CA VAL A 196 -6.89 13.19 -14.94
C VAL A 196 -6.85 12.68 -16.37
N VAL A 197 -6.28 13.50 -17.26
CA VAL A 197 -6.03 13.19 -18.67
C VAL A 197 -4.53 13.15 -18.88
N VAL A 198 -4.04 12.01 -19.35
CA VAL A 198 -2.61 11.79 -19.63
C VAL A 198 -2.34 12.09 -21.09
N ASP A 199 -1.21 12.71 -21.37
CA ASP A 199 -0.72 12.83 -22.74
C ASP A 199 -0.57 11.44 -23.38
N PRO A 200 -1.09 11.19 -24.60
CA PRO A 200 -1.00 9.88 -25.23
C PRO A 200 0.42 9.32 -25.32
N GLY A 201 1.42 10.17 -25.56
CA GLY A 201 2.82 9.75 -25.63
C GLY A 201 3.38 9.30 -24.27
N GLU A 202 2.92 9.89 -23.17
CA GLU A 202 3.27 9.41 -21.82
C GLU A 202 2.57 8.09 -21.48
N MET A 203 1.34 7.89 -21.94
CA MET A 203 0.64 6.62 -21.78
C MET A 203 1.32 5.50 -22.58
N ASP A 204 1.69 5.78 -23.84
CA ASP A 204 2.42 4.83 -24.70
C ASP A 204 3.74 4.39 -24.04
N LYS A 205 4.48 5.30 -23.41
CA LYS A 205 5.69 4.95 -22.65
C LYS A 205 5.41 3.95 -21.53
N ARG A 206 4.31 4.12 -20.77
CA ARG A 206 3.94 3.18 -19.70
C ARG A 206 3.58 1.81 -20.25
N ILE A 207 2.76 1.77 -21.31
CA ILE A 207 2.35 0.53 -21.98
C ILE A 207 3.57 -0.22 -22.52
N LEU A 208 4.45 0.46 -23.26
CA LEU A 208 5.68 -0.13 -23.80
C LEU A 208 6.64 -0.61 -22.72
N SER A 209 6.61 0.00 -21.54
CA SER A 209 7.39 -0.42 -20.37
C SER A 209 6.71 -1.51 -19.53
N SER A 210 5.55 -2.03 -19.95
CA SER A 210 4.75 -3.00 -19.19
C SER A 210 4.41 -2.53 -17.76
N LYS A 211 4.20 -1.22 -17.58
CA LYS A 211 3.86 -0.63 -16.28
C LYS A 211 2.35 -0.53 -16.12
N LYS A 212 1.88 -0.94 -14.94
CA LYS A 212 0.46 -0.99 -14.61
C LYS A 212 -0.08 0.41 -14.42
N THR A 213 -1.22 0.70 -15.04
CA THR A 213 -1.91 1.98 -14.94
C THR A 213 -3.36 1.73 -14.56
N SER A 214 -3.88 2.43 -13.56
CA SER A 214 -5.26 2.32 -13.13
C SER A 214 -5.86 3.72 -12.89
N LEU A 215 -7.17 3.77 -12.68
CA LEU A 215 -7.85 4.96 -12.22
C LEU A 215 -8.52 4.72 -10.87
N TYR A 216 -8.76 5.77 -10.11
CA TYR A 216 -9.59 5.73 -8.89
C TYR A 216 -10.59 6.89 -8.87
N THR A 217 -11.56 6.77 -7.98
CA THR A 217 -12.44 7.86 -7.55
C THR A 217 -12.24 8.12 -6.06
N SER A 218 -12.41 9.35 -5.61
CA SER A 218 -12.14 9.80 -4.25
C SER A 218 -13.24 10.75 -3.73
N CYS A 219 -12.89 11.67 -2.83
CA CYS A 219 -13.76 12.76 -2.41
C CYS A 219 -13.52 14.08 -3.18
N PHE A 220 -12.51 14.12 -4.05
CA PHE A 220 -12.10 15.34 -4.77
C PHE A 220 -12.86 15.56 -6.08
N GLU A 221 -13.59 14.57 -6.57
CA GLU A 221 -14.36 14.69 -7.80
C GLU A 221 -15.46 15.77 -7.64
N ARG A 222 -15.66 16.56 -8.69
CA ARG A 222 -16.65 17.65 -8.72
C ARG A 222 -18.07 17.08 -8.61
N PRO A 223 -19.04 17.87 -8.14
CA PRO A 223 -20.44 17.51 -8.21
C PRO A 223 -20.82 17.06 -9.63
N ASN A 224 -21.53 15.93 -9.74
CA ASN A 224 -21.94 15.27 -11.00
C ASN A 224 -20.83 14.58 -11.80
N GLN A 225 -19.69 14.27 -11.19
CA GLN A 225 -18.74 13.30 -11.76
C GLN A 225 -19.06 11.88 -11.29
N PRO A 226 -18.83 10.85 -12.12
CA PRO A 226 -19.03 9.46 -11.76
C PRO A 226 -18.22 9.09 -10.51
N ASN A 227 -18.88 8.45 -9.55
CA ASN A 227 -18.28 7.97 -8.31
C ASN A 227 -19.07 6.74 -7.81
N VAL A 228 -18.61 6.11 -6.73
CA VAL A 228 -19.24 4.94 -6.09
C VAL A 228 -19.85 5.29 -4.73
N LEU A 229 -20.38 6.51 -4.60
CA LEU A 229 -21.03 7.00 -3.39
C LEU A 229 -22.43 6.41 -3.23
N LEU A 230 -22.97 6.44 -2.00
CA LEU A 230 -24.37 6.02 -1.73
C LEU A 230 -25.40 6.81 -2.55
N THR A 231 -25.06 8.03 -2.96
CA THR A 231 -25.91 8.91 -3.78
C THR A 231 -25.61 8.82 -5.28
N SER A 232 -24.62 8.03 -5.69
CA SER A 232 -24.24 7.86 -7.09
C SER A 232 -25.25 7.00 -7.84
N ASP A 233 -25.33 7.18 -9.16
CA ASP A 233 -26.17 6.35 -10.00
C ASP A 233 -25.45 5.02 -10.29
N LEU A 234 -26.17 3.89 -10.35
CA LEU A 234 -25.57 2.60 -10.71
C LEU A 234 -24.88 2.63 -12.09
N ARG A 235 -25.33 3.53 -12.99
CA ARG A 235 -24.69 3.78 -14.29
C ARG A 235 -23.28 4.37 -14.14
N ASP A 236 -22.98 5.09 -13.06
CA ASP A 236 -21.65 5.64 -12.81
C ASP A 236 -20.64 4.53 -12.57
N ILE A 237 -21.01 3.48 -11.82
CA ILE A 237 -20.16 2.30 -11.57
C ILE A 237 -19.82 1.61 -12.89
N PHE A 238 -20.83 1.38 -13.74
CA PHE A 238 -20.59 0.79 -15.06
C PHE A 238 -19.74 1.71 -15.95
N PHE A 239 -20.00 3.01 -15.92
CA PHE A 239 -19.24 3.99 -16.70
C PHE A 239 -17.76 3.99 -16.31
N ILE A 240 -17.42 4.03 -15.02
CA ILE A 240 -16.04 4.07 -14.54
C ILE A 240 -15.27 2.80 -14.97
N THR A 241 -15.90 1.63 -14.84
CA THR A 241 -15.28 0.36 -15.26
C THR A 241 -15.04 0.29 -16.77
N GLN A 242 -15.97 0.79 -17.59
CA GLN A 242 -15.76 0.91 -19.05
C GLN A 242 -14.74 1.98 -19.42
N LEU A 243 -14.68 3.07 -18.66
CA LEU A 243 -13.73 4.16 -18.89
C LEU A 243 -12.28 3.69 -18.71
N SER A 244 -12.01 2.89 -17.67
CA SER A 244 -10.68 2.28 -17.47
C SER A 244 -10.23 1.51 -18.72
N LYS A 245 -11.11 0.65 -19.25
CA LYS A 245 -10.85 -0.09 -20.50
C LYS A 245 -10.67 0.83 -21.71
N ALA A 246 -11.51 1.84 -21.86
CA ALA A 246 -11.45 2.79 -22.98
C ALA A 246 -10.17 3.64 -22.98
N LYS A 247 -9.61 3.93 -21.79
CA LYS A 247 -8.33 4.61 -21.62
C LYS A 247 -7.11 3.68 -21.77
N GLY A 248 -7.33 2.38 -21.96
CA GLY A 248 -6.24 1.39 -22.04
C GLY A 248 -5.58 1.12 -20.69
N TYR A 249 -6.30 1.31 -19.59
CA TYR A 249 -5.81 1.06 -18.22
C TYR A 249 -6.04 -0.41 -17.82
N ASP A 250 -5.25 -0.89 -16.86
CA ASP A 250 -5.26 -2.25 -16.35
C ASP A 250 -6.34 -2.52 -15.30
N GLY A 251 -7.03 -1.47 -14.84
CA GLY A 251 -8.13 -1.62 -13.88
C GLY A 251 -8.52 -0.33 -13.16
N MET A 252 -9.12 -0.52 -11.98
CA MET A 252 -9.55 0.52 -11.07
C MET A 252 -8.96 0.25 -9.68
N LEU A 253 -8.66 1.32 -8.94
CA LEU A 253 -8.30 1.31 -7.53
C LEU A 253 -9.46 1.87 -6.70
#